data_AF-A0A7V4PQ34-F1
#
_entry.id   AF-A0A7V4PQ34-F1
#
_cell.length_a   1.000
_cell.length_b   1.000
_cell.length_c   1.000
_cell.angle_alpha   90.00
_cell.angle_beta   90.00
_cell.angle_gamma   90.00
#
_symmetry.space_group_name_H-M   'P 1'
#
loop_
_entity.id
_entity.type
_entity.pdbx_description
1 polymer ?
#
loop_
_entity_poly.entity_id
_entity_poly.type
_entity_poly.pdbx_seq_one_letter_code
_entity_poly.pdbx_strand_id
1 'polypeptide(L)'
;MPTILLVRGWRFFFYANETNEPIHIHCQKAEKECKYWLDRRNFSVEEAYSYRMTGRDKREVKRIIFEHFDYIEAEWDKVQRRKK
;
A
#
# COMPACT_ATOMS: atom_id res chain seq x y z
N MET A 1 -6.16 -10.89 5.77
CA MET A 1 -5.10 -9.86 5.90
C MET A 1 -5.63 -8.71 6.75
N PRO A 2 -4.92 -8.32 7.81
CA PRO A 2 -5.31 -7.17 8.60
C PRO A 2 -5.21 -5.91 7.75
N THR A 3 -6.21 -5.05 7.88
CA THR A 3 -6.15 -3.69 7.33
C THR A 3 -5.29 -2.84 8.24
N ILE A 4 -4.28 -2.19 7.66
CA ILE A 4 -3.40 -1.28 8.41
C ILE A 4 -3.92 0.15 8.37
N LEU A 5 -4.64 0.53 7.31
CA LEU A 5 -5.17 1.88 7.16
C LEU A 5 -6.51 1.85 6.41
N LEU A 6 -7.49 2.61 6.88
CA LEU A 6 -8.80 2.79 6.23
C LEU A 6 -9.09 4.29 6.12
N VAL A 7 -8.95 4.84 4.91
CA VAL A 7 -9.10 6.28 4.66
C VAL A 7 -9.95 6.51 3.43
N ARG A 8 -11.00 7.33 3.54
CA ARG A 8 -11.93 7.65 2.43
C ARG A 8 -12.50 6.41 1.72
N GLY A 9 -12.71 5.33 2.47
CA GLY A 9 -13.20 4.04 1.95
C GLY A 9 -12.14 3.20 1.21
N TRP A 10 -10.89 3.66 1.13
CA TRP A 10 -9.77 2.85 0.67
C TRP A 10 -9.20 2.04 1.84
N ARG A 11 -9.19 0.73 1.67
CA ARG A 11 -8.62 -0.23 2.60
C ARG A 11 -7.20 -0.55 2.16
N PHE A 12 -6.22 -0.30 3.02
CA PHE A 12 -4.83 -0.61 2.77
C PHE A 12 -4.35 -1.78 3.62
N PHE A 13 -3.58 -2.70 3.02
CA PHE A 13 -3.15 -3.93 3.67
C PHE A 13 -1.93 -4.54 2.98
N PHE A 14 -1.31 -5.51 3.68
CA PHE A 14 -0.25 -6.35 3.14
C PHE A 14 -0.73 -7.80 3.06
N TYR A 15 -0.31 -8.53 2.03
CA TYR A 15 -0.51 -9.98 2.01
C TYR A 15 0.47 -10.67 2.95
N ALA A 16 -0.04 -11.64 3.70
CA ALA A 16 0.77 -12.36 4.68
C ALA A 16 1.88 -13.20 4.03
N ASN A 17 1.79 -13.55 2.74
CA ASN A 17 2.77 -14.36 2.02
C ASN A 17 3.80 -13.54 1.21
N GLU A 18 3.66 -12.23 1.07
CA GLU A 18 4.55 -11.39 0.23
C GLU A 18 5.74 -10.79 1.01
N THR A 19 6.23 -11.47 2.04
CA THR A 19 7.22 -10.90 2.98
C THR A 19 8.66 -10.88 2.47
N ASN A 20 8.98 -11.37 1.28
CA ASN A 20 10.35 -11.33 0.74
C ASN A 20 10.49 -10.38 -0.47
N GLU A 21 9.56 -9.44 -0.60
CA GLU A 21 9.54 -8.44 -1.66
C GLU A 21 9.98 -7.07 -1.12
N PRO A 22 10.32 -6.11 -1.99
CA PRO A 22 10.43 -4.70 -1.60
C PRO A 22 9.14 -4.21 -0.91
N ILE A 23 9.21 -3.09 -0.18
CA ILE A 23 8.02 -2.52 0.47
C ILE A 23 6.96 -2.28 -0.59
N HIS A 24 5.76 -2.75 -0.33
CA HIS A 24 4.61 -2.51 -1.18
C HIS A 24 3.34 -2.48 -0.35
N ILE A 25 2.29 -1.89 -0.92
CA ILE A 25 0.99 -1.81 -0.29
C ILE A 25 -0.11 -2.12 -1.29
N HIS A 26 -1.10 -2.90 -0.83
CA HIS A 26 -2.32 -3.16 -1.58
C HIS A 26 -3.43 -2.27 -1.08
N CYS A 27 -4.21 -1.74 -2.01
CA CYS A 27 -5.30 -0.82 -1.73
C CYS A 27 -6.57 -1.32 -2.42
N GLN A 28 -7.69 -1.31 -1.72
CA GLN A 28 -8.96 -1.78 -2.26
C GLN A 28 -10.11 -0.85 -1.85
N LYS A 29 -11.03 -0.60 -2.78
CA LYS A 29 -12.27 0.13 -2.52
C LYS A 29 -13.38 -0.39 -3.44
N ALA A 30 -14.40 -1.01 -2.86
CA ALA A 30 -15.43 -1.74 -3.60
C ALA A 30 -14.77 -2.72 -4.60
N GLU A 31 -15.09 -2.64 -5.88
CA GLU A 31 -14.54 -3.49 -6.95
C GLU A 31 -13.20 -2.98 -7.52
N LYS A 32 -12.60 -1.95 -6.91
CA LYS A 32 -11.32 -1.36 -7.33
C LYS A 32 -10.18 -1.91 -6.49
N GLU A 33 -9.06 -2.19 -7.13
CA GLU A 33 -7.86 -2.73 -6.47
C GLU A 33 -6.59 -2.18 -7.11
N CYS A 34 -5.54 -2.00 -6.33
CA CYS A 34 -4.20 -1.70 -6.82
C CYS A 34 -3.10 -2.12 -5.86
N LYS A 35 -1.90 -2.29 -6.41
CA LYS A 35 -0.65 -2.50 -5.68
C LYS A 35 0.33 -1.40 -6.06
N TYR A 36 1.00 -0.86 -5.05
CA TYR A 36 2.07 0.12 -5.22
C TYR A 36 3.36 -0.34 -4.54
N TRP A 37 4.49 -0.17 -5.22
CA TRP A 37 5.82 -0.30 -4.63
C TRP A 37 6.23 1.01 -3.98
N LEU A 38 6.87 0.93 -2.82
CA LEU A 38 7.37 2.08 -2.07
C LEU A 38 8.89 2.01 -2.01
N ASP A 39 9.56 3.08 -2.41
CA ASP A 39 10.99 3.25 -2.22
C ASP A 39 11.27 4.20 -1.07
N ARG A 40 11.68 3.62 0.07
CA ARG A 40 12.03 4.37 1.29
C ARG A 40 13.21 5.32 1.12
N ARG A 41 14.14 5.00 0.20
CA ARG A 41 15.36 5.79 0.00
C ARG A 41 15.08 7.03 -0.85
N ASN A 42 14.21 6.87 -1.85
CA ASN A 42 13.89 7.93 -2.80
C ASN A 42 12.55 8.63 -2.51
N PHE A 43 11.84 8.22 -1.44
CA PHE A 43 10.51 8.69 -1.09
C PHE A 43 9.57 8.69 -2.31
N SER A 44 9.53 7.56 -3.02
CA SER A 44 8.79 7.41 -4.27
C SER A 44 7.78 6.26 -4.21
N VAL A 45 6.75 6.37 -5.05
CA VAL A 45 5.63 5.40 -5.12
C VAL A 45 5.36 5.04 -6.57
N GLU A 46 5.58 3.78 -6.92
CA GLU A 46 5.42 3.24 -8.27
C GLU A 46 4.23 2.30 -8.36
N GLU A 47 3.42 2.43 -9.41
CA GLU A 47 2.26 1.55 -9.62
C GLU A 47 2.73 0.20 -10.12
N ALA A 48 2.43 -0.88 -9.39
CA ALA A 48 2.66 -2.23 -9.86
C ALA A 48 1.51 -2.66 -10.79
N TYR A 49 0.27 -2.49 -10.32
CA TYR A 49 -0.93 -2.71 -11.11
C TYR A 49 -2.11 -1.93 -10.53
N SER A 50 -3.14 -1.72 -11.35
CA SER A 50 -4.42 -1.18 -10.92
C SER A 50 -5.57 -1.79 -11.73
N TYR A 51 -6.70 -2.01 -11.07
CA TYR A 51 -7.90 -2.62 -11.64
C TYR A 51 -9.13 -1.74 -11.35
N ARG A 52 -9.91 -1.44 -12.40
CA ARG A 52 -11.11 -0.57 -12.35
C ARG A 52 -10.89 0.81 -11.72
N MET A 53 -9.66 1.32 -11.76
CA MET A 53 -9.31 2.64 -11.22
C MET A 53 -9.27 3.71 -12.30
N THR A 54 -9.91 4.84 -12.03
CA THR A 54 -9.76 6.06 -12.82
C THR A 54 -8.46 6.80 -12.45
N GLY A 55 -8.04 7.76 -13.27
CA GLY A 55 -6.92 8.63 -12.92
C GLY A 55 -7.14 9.43 -11.61
N ARG A 56 -8.40 9.75 -11.27
CA ARG A 56 -8.73 10.39 -9.99
C ARG A 56 -8.50 9.43 -8.82
N ASP A 57 -8.92 8.18 -8.95
CA ASP A 57 -8.71 7.15 -7.93
C ASP A 57 -7.21 6.95 -7.66
N LYS A 58 -6.40 6.82 -8.73
CA LYS A 58 -4.94 6.64 -8.60
C LYS A 58 -4.29 7.81 -7.87
N ARG A 59 -4.66 9.05 -8.20
CA ARG A 59 -4.17 10.26 -7.51
C ARG A 59 -4.60 10.32 -6.06
N GLU A 60 -5.82 9.87 -5.74
CA GLU A 60 -6.29 9.79 -4.36
C GLU A 60 -5.49 8.78 -3.56
N VAL A 61 -5.32 7.56 -4.09
CA VAL A 61 -4.55 6.51 -3.41
C VAL A 61 -3.09 6.94 -3.21
N LYS A 62 -2.41 7.43 -4.26
CA LYS A 62 -1.03 7.92 -4.13
C LYS A 62 -0.89 9.01 -3.07
N ARG A 63 -1.83 9.96 -3.01
CA ARG A 63 -1.83 11.00 -1.99
C ARG A 63 -1.99 10.41 -0.58
N ILE A 64 -2.91 9.47 -0.38
CA ILE A 64 -3.07 8.80 0.93
C ILE A 64 -1.79 8.05 1.31
N ILE A 65 -1.14 7.37 0.35
CA ILE A 65 0.15 6.68 0.57
C ILE A 65 1.21 7.68 1.02
N PHE A 66 1.40 8.79 0.31
CA PHE A 66 2.39 9.81 0.68
C PHE A 66 2.07 10.47 2.04
N GLU A 67 0.81 10.75 2.33
CA GLU A 67 0.37 11.31 3.62
C GLU A 67 0.67 10.37 4.80
N HIS A 68 0.73 9.05 4.56
CA HIS A 68 0.93 8.02 5.59
C HIS A 68 2.18 7.17 5.35
N PHE A 69 3.16 7.69 4.60
CA PHE A 69 4.29 6.92 4.10
C PHE A 69 5.08 6.27 5.23
N ASP A 70 5.51 7.07 6.23
CA ASP A 70 6.26 6.59 7.39
C ASP A 70 5.48 5.55 8.21
N TYR A 71 4.15 5.71 8.31
CA TYR A 71 3.30 4.75 8.99
C TYR A 71 3.26 3.41 8.25
N ILE A 72 3.09 3.44 6.93
CA ILE A 72 3.08 2.26 6.07
C ILE A 72 4.43 1.52 6.18
N GLU A 73 5.54 2.23 6.17
CA GLU A 73 6.87 1.64 6.35
C GLU A 73 7.05 0.97 7.72
N ALA A 74 6.61 1.64 8.78
CA ALA A 74 6.69 1.09 10.12
C ALA A 74 5.84 -0.19 10.28
N GLU A 75 4.64 -0.22 9.68
CA GLU A 75 3.80 -1.42 9.66
C GLU A 75 4.41 -2.54 8.81
N TRP A 76 5.04 -2.20 7.68
CA TRP A 76 5.78 -3.16 6.87
C TRP A 76 6.91 -3.82 7.68
N ASP A 77 7.72 -3.04 8.37
CA ASP A 77 8.83 -3.54 9.19
C ASP A 77 8.34 -4.46 10.32
N LYS A 78 7.15 -4.20 10.90
CA LYS A 78 6.51 -5.10 11.88
C LYS A 78 6.11 -6.44 11.25
N VAL A 79 5.54 -6.41 10.04
CA VAL A 79 5.18 -7.64 9.30
C VAL A 79 6.41 -8.48 8.98
N GLN A 80 7.50 -7.83 8.57
CA GLN A 80 8.79 -8.49 8.30
C GLN A 80 9.36 -9.19 9.54
N ARG A 81 9.32 -8.51 10.70
CA ARG A 81 9.83 -9.07 11.96
C ARG A 81 9.02 -10.25 12.47
N ARG A 82 7.71 -10.31 12.22
CA ARG A 82 6.83 -11.41 12.68
C ARG A 82 7.10 -12.76 12.02
N LYS A 83 7.82 -12.80 10.90
CA LYS A 83 8.14 -14.03 10.16
C LYS A 83 9.58 -14.51 10.34
N LYS A 84 10.42 -13.76 11.05
CA LYS A 84 11.78 -14.15 11.39
C LYS A 84 11.78 -14.92 12.69
#